data_AF-A0A815CZJ6-F1
#
_entry.id   AF-A0A815CZJ6-F1
#
_cell.length_a   1.000
_cell.length_b   1.000
_cell.length_c   1.000
_cell.angle_alpha   90.00
_cell.angle_beta   90.00
_cell.angle_gamma   90.00
#
_symmetry.space_group_name_H-M   'P 1'
#
loop_
_entity.id
_entity.type
_entity.pdbx_description
1 polymer ?
#
loop_
_entity_poly.entity_id
_entity_poly.type
_entity_poly.pdbx_seq_one_letter_code
_entity_poly.pdbx_strand_id
1 'polypeptide(L)'
;MRPQGHPKPPNASSGTLKYNGEDLLLTRGRDIYDFSRLTLRKLYTAKELNDSILPPGAAHLVRPSLDGKRFEKFHDVVRAKYCISSLLYDQCYSKLIRPRMADFLNDERKRQAKALKQQAARTQTNGSSD
;
A
#
# COMPACT_ATOMS: atom_id res chain seq x y z
N MET A 1 7.14 64.25 20.93
CA MET A 1 7.02 62.82 21.30
C MET A 1 6.05 62.16 20.33
N ARG A 2 6.47 61.17 19.55
CA ARG A 2 5.61 60.40 18.62
C ARG A 2 5.48 58.98 19.16
N PRO A 3 4.28 58.42 19.34
CA PRO A 3 4.15 57.01 19.70
C PRO A 3 4.57 56.15 18.50
N GLN A 4 5.52 55.24 18.71
CA GLN A 4 5.88 54.23 17.72
C GLN A 4 4.70 53.27 17.57
N GLY A 5 4.03 53.29 16.42
CA GLY A 5 3.05 52.28 16.05
C GLY A 5 3.78 50.97 15.80
N HIS A 6 3.50 49.93 16.59
CA HIS A 6 3.91 48.58 16.27
C HIS A 6 3.28 48.17 14.93
N PRO A 7 4.05 47.64 13.97
CA PRO A 7 3.46 47.04 12.77
C PRO A 7 2.57 45.89 13.22
N LYS A 8 1.28 46.02 12.93
CA LYS A 8 0.30 44.94 13.04
C LYS A 8 0.87 43.76 12.23
N PRO A 9 1.00 42.55 12.79
CA PRO A 9 1.39 41.40 11.96
C PRO A 9 0.42 41.32 10.79
N PRO A 10 0.89 41.01 9.57
CA PRO A 10 -0.01 40.80 8.45
C PRO A 10 -1.05 39.82 8.96
N ASN A 11 -2.31 40.25 8.87
CA ASN A 11 -3.47 39.43 9.19
C ASN A 11 -3.18 38.09 8.54
N ALA A 12 -2.84 37.08 9.33
CA ALA A 12 -2.67 35.74 8.83
C ALA A 12 -4.08 35.39 8.42
N SER A 13 -4.40 35.69 7.15
CA SER A 13 -5.51 35.10 6.45
C SER A 13 -5.35 33.64 6.80
N SER A 14 -6.23 33.17 7.68
CA SER A 14 -6.44 31.77 7.92
C SER A 14 -6.89 31.26 6.57
N GLY A 15 -5.92 31.05 5.69
CA GLY A 15 -6.03 30.26 4.50
C GLY A 15 -6.31 28.91 5.08
N THR A 16 -7.59 28.65 5.33
CA THR A 16 -8.17 27.34 5.25
C THR A 16 -7.80 26.91 3.84
N LEU A 17 -6.58 26.38 3.68
CA LEU A 17 -6.18 25.62 2.53
C LEU A 17 -7.28 24.60 2.44
N LYS A 18 -8.20 24.84 1.51
CA LYS A 18 -9.15 23.83 1.06
C LYS A 18 -8.26 22.79 0.40
N TYR A 19 -7.61 21.98 1.23
CA TYR A 19 -7.06 20.71 0.81
C TYR A 19 -8.28 19.93 0.38
N ASN A 20 -8.58 20.00 -0.91
CA ASN A 20 -9.52 19.08 -1.52
C ASN A 20 -9.06 17.70 -1.08
N GLY A 21 -9.96 16.87 -0.53
CA GLY A 21 -9.60 15.57 0.03
C GLY A 21 -8.73 14.74 -0.91
N GLU A 22 -8.85 14.96 -2.22
CA GLU A 22 -8.03 14.39 -3.29
C GLU A 22 -6.53 14.72 -3.24
N ASP A 23 -6.11 15.94 -2.87
CA ASP A 23 -4.68 16.31 -2.79
C ASP A 23 -3.98 15.71 -1.55
N LEU A 24 -4.73 15.60 -0.45
CA LEU A 24 -4.31 14.85 0.74
C LEU A 24 -4.16 13.36 0.42
N LEU A 25 -5.05 12.82 -0.41
CA LEU A 25 -5.01 11.42 -0.86
C LEU A 25 -3.84 11.13 -1.81
N LEU A 26 -3.46 12.06 -2.67
CA LEU A 26 -2.30 11.91 -3.56
C LEU A 26 -0.98 12.00 -2.80
N THR A 27 -0.85 12.97 -1.89
CA THR A 27 0.38 13.18 -1.11
C THR A 27 0.57 12.09 -0.05
N ARG A 28 -0.48 11.74 0.71
CA ARG A 28 -0.42 10.65 1.69
C ARG A 28 -0.56 9.26 1.05
N GLY A 29 -1.05 9.17 -0.18
CA GLY A 29 -1.29 7.89 -0.86
C GLY A 29 -0.04 7.05 -1.04
N ARG A 30 1.13 7.68 -1.19
CA ARG A 30 2.42 6.97 -1.22
C ARG A 30 2.74 6.35 0.13
N ASP A 31 2.67 7.12 1.21
CA ASP A 31 2.97 6.63 2.56
C ASP A 31 2.00 5.53 2.96
N ILE A 32 0.70 5.73 2.71
CA ILE A 32 -0.33 4.74 3.02
C ILE A 32 -0.09 3.46 2.20
N TYR A 33 0.31 3.58 0.93
CA TYR A 33 0.68 2.43 0.09
C TYR A 33 1.90 1.68 0.65
N ASP A 34 2.98 2.38 0.98
CA ASP A 34 4.21 1.78 1.51
C ASP A 34 3.95 1.07 2.85
N PHE A 35 3.17 1.70 3.72
CA PHE A 35 2.73 1.09 4.97
C PHE A 35 1.81 -0.12 4.73
N SER A 36 0.90 -0.03 3.76
CA SER A 36 0.00 -1.14 3.38
C SER A 36 0.80 -2.36 2.92
N ARG A 37 1.80 -2.14 2.06
CA ARG A 37 2.70 -3.21 1.58
C ARG A 37 3.46 -3.89 2.71
N LEU A 38 4.01 -3.11 3.65
CA LEU A 38 4.70 -3.64 4.82
C LEU A 38 3.75 -4.40 5.73
N THR A 39 2.53 -3.91 5.89
CA THR A 39 1.50 -4.56 6.72
C THR A 39 1.08 -5.91 6.13
N LEU A 40 0.88 -6.00 4.80
CA LEU A 40 0.61 -7.29 4.14
C LEU A 40 1.75 -8.29 4.31
N ARG A 41 3.02 -7.86 4.22
CA ARG A 41 4.18 -8.74 4.45
C ARG A 41 4.34 -9.20 5.90
N LYS A 42 3.81 -8.46 6.86
CA LYS A 42 3.75 -8.88 8.27
C LYS A 42 2.58 -9.83 8.52
N LEU A 43 1.45 -9.56 7.85
CA LEU A 43 0.23 -10.32 8.06
C LEU A 43 0.20 -11.61 7.27
N TYR A 44 0.93 -11.75 6.17
CA TYR A 44 0.95 -12.91 5.27
C TYR A 44 2.36 -13.34 4.90
N THR A 45 2.55 -14.65 4.72
CA THR A 45 3.80 -15.22 4.21
C THR A 45 4.02 -14.84 2.75
N ALA A 46 5.28 -14.86 2.30
CA ALA A 46 5.63 -14.61 0.90
C ALA A 46 4.93 -15.59 -0.09
N LYS A 47 4.64 -16.82 0.37
CA LYS A 47 3.91 -17.83 -0.40
C LYS A 47 2.43 -17.45 -0.52
N GLU A 48 1.77 -17.11 0.59
CA GLU A 48 0.37 -16.66 0.57
C GLU A 48 0.18 -15.44 -0.33
N LEU A 49 1.08 -14.45 -0.24
CA LEU A 49 1.01 -13.27 -1.11
C LEU A 49 1.19 -13.59 -2.60
N ASN A 50 1.99 -14.61 -2.93
CA ASN A 50 2.21 -15.03 -4.32
C ASN A 50 1.01 -15.81 -4.89
N ASP A 51 0.48 -16.71 -4.08
CA ASP A 51 -0.53 -17.68 -4.51
C ASP A 51 -1.94 -17.08 -4.46
N SER A 52 -2.13 -15.96 -3.76
CA SER A 52 -3.43 -15.33 -3.56
C SER A 52 -3.68 -14.06 -4.38
N ILE A 53 -4.94 -13.59 -4.32
CA ILE A 53 -5.40 -12.28 -4.83
C ILE A 53 -6.07 -11.46 -3.72
N LEU A 54 -6.22 -10.15 -3.95
CA LEU A 54 -6.88 -9.24 -3.00
C LEU A 54 -8.41 -9.43 -3.00
N PRO A 55 -9.06 -9.58 -1.84
CA PRO A 55 -10.51 -9.51 -1.68
C PRO A 55 -11.09 -8.11 -2.02
N PRO A 56 -12.38 -8.01 -2.40
CA PRO A 56 -13.20 -9.03 -3.06
C PRO A 56 -12.69 -9.24 -4.49
N GLY A 57 -11.82 -10.22 -4.70
CA GLY A 57 -11.45 -10.69 -6.02
C GLY A 57 -12.31 -11.91 -6.30
N ALA A 58 -12.92 -11.99 -7.48
CA ALA A 58 -13.49 -13.25 -7.90
C ALA A 58 -12.37 -14.29 -7.84
N ALA A 59 -12.58 -15.32 -7.02
CA ALA A 59 -11.73 -16.50 -6.99
C ALA A 59 -11.86 -17.20 -8.36
N HIS A 60 -11.33 -16.56 -9.40
CA HIS A 60 -11.39 -17.06 -10.76
C HIS A 60 -10.43 -18.23 -10.82
N LEU A 61 -10.97 -19.45 -10.70
CA LEU A 61 -10.54 -20.79 -11.14
C LEU A 61 -9.06 -21.21 -10.99
N VAL A 62 -8.16 -20.33 -10.55
CA VAL A 62 -6.70 -20.47 -10.61
C VAL A 62 -6.05 -20.05 -9.30
N ARG A 63 -6.64 -19.09 -8.54
CA ARG A 63 -6.01 -18.56 -7.31
C ARG A 63 -7.03 -18.20 -6.22
N PRO A 64 -6.79 -18.59 -4.95
CA PRO A 64 -7.64 -18.21 -3.84
C PRO A 64 -7.48 -16.73 -3.47
N SER A 65 -8.51 -16.15 -2.86
CA SER A 65 -8.37 -14.83 -2.20
C SER A 65 -7.54 -14.97 -0.91
N LEU A 66 -6.90 -13.87 -0.49
CA LEU A 66 -6.32 -13.80 0.86
C LEU A 66 -7.39 -14.07 1.93
N ASP A 67 -6.98 -14.65 3.05
CA ASP A 67 -7.86 -14.88 4.19
C ASP A 67 -8.59 -13.60 4.61
N GLY A 68 -9.92 -13.64 4.57
CA GLY A 68 -10.78 -12.47 4.78
C GLY A 68 -10.61 -11.83 6.15
N LYS A 69 -10.45 -12.63 7.22
CA LYS A 69 -10.29 -12.12 8.59
C LYS A 69 -8.96 -11.36 8.77
N ARG A 70 -7.86 -11.92 8.26
CA ARG A 70 -6.56 -11.23 8.25
C ARG A 70 -6.60 -9.99 7.35
N PHE A 71 -7.44 -10.00 6.31
CA PHE A 71 -7.57 -8.89 5.38
C PHE A 71 -8.38 -7.74 5.96
N GLU A 72 -9.43 -8.03 6.72
CA GLU A 72 -10.14 -7.04 7.54
C GLU A 72 -9.19 -6.42 8.58
N LYS A 73 -8.40 -7.25 9.27
CA LYS A 73 -7.37 -6.77 10.21
C LYS A 73 -6.33 -5.87 9.52
N PHE A 74 -5.96 -6.17 8.28
CA PHE A 74 -5.10 -5.30 7.48
C PHE A 74 -5.72 -3.90 7.34
N HIS A 75 -7.00 -3.80 6.99
CA HIS A 75 -7.70 -2.53 6.86
C HIS A 75 -7.77 -1.75 8.19
N ASP A 76 -8.00 -2.45 9.30
CA ASP A 76 -8.02 -1.84 10.63
C ASP A 76 -6.67 -1.21 11.01
N VAL A 77 -5.57 -1.95 10.79
CA VAL A 77 -4.22 -1.47 11.10
C VAL A 77 -3.85 -0.24 10.27
N VAL A 78 -4.19 -0.24 8.98
CA VAL A 78 -3.90 0.91 8.10
C VAL A 78 -4.76 2.12 8.49
N ARG A 79 -6.06 1.94 8.75
CA ARG A 79 -6.93 3.05 9.23
C ARG A 79 -6.43 3.64 10.54
N ALA A 80 -6.12 2.80 11.51
CA ALA A 80 -5.65 3.23 12.83
C ALA A 80 -4.33 4.01 12.73
N LYS A 81 -3.42 3.61 11.84
CA LYS A 81 -2.12 4.28 11.67
C LYS A 81 -2.24 5.73 11.18
N TYR A 82 -3.20 6.00 10.29
CA TYR A 82 -3.34 7.31 9.64
C TYR A 82 -4.50 8.15 10.19
N CYS A 83 -5.23 7.64 11.17
CA CYS A 83 -6.43 8.28 11.74
C CYS A 83 -7.42 8.75 10.66
N ILE A 84 -7.64 7.90 9.64
CA ILE A 84 -8.53 8.20 8.51
C ILE A 84 -9.92 7.63 8.81
N SER A 85 -10.98 8.40 8.54
CA SER A 85 -12.36 7.91 8.68
C SER A 85 -12.62 6.71 7.74
N SER A 86 -13.52 5.80 8.11
CA SER A 86 -13.81 4.62 7.28
C SER A 86 -14.18 5.00 5.85
N LEU A 87 -15.08 5.98 5.69
CA LEU A 87 -15.54 6.42 4.36
C LEU A 87 -14.40 6.93 3.48
N LEU A 88 -13.52 7.76 4.02
CA LEU A 88 -12.40 8.33 3.26
C LEU A 88 -11.35 7.25 2.96
N TYR A 89 -11.14 6.32 3.90
CA TYR A 89 -10.26 5.19 3.70
C TYR A 89 -10.77 4.26 2.59
N ASP A 90 -12.06 3.93 2.56
CA ASP A 90 -12.63 3.03 1.56
C ASP A 90 -12.49 3.62 0.14
N GLN A 91 -12.68 4.94 0.00
CA GLN A 91 -12.44 5.66 -1.26
C GLN A 91 -10.95 5.65 -1.65
N CYS A 92 -10.05 5.90 -0.69
CA CYS A 92 -8.60 5.85 -0.91
C CYS A 92 -8.15 4.45 -1.33
N TYR A 93 -8.62 3.44 -0.60
CA TYR A 93 -8.25 2.06 -0.80
C TYR A 93 -8.72 1.56 -2.16
N SER A 94 -10.00 1.72 -2.47
CA SER A 94 -10.58 1.26 -3.74
C SER A 94 -9.94 1.92 -4.96
N LYS A 95 -9.71 3.23 -4.93
CA LYS A 95 -9.25 4.00 -6.11
C LYS A 95 -7.73 4.04 -6.28
N LEU A 96 -6.96 4.07 -5.19
CA LEU A 96 -5.52 4.35 -5.24
C LEU A 96 -4.66 3.17 -4.76
N ILE A 97 -5.02 2.55 -3.64
CA ILE A 97 -4.18 1.55 -2.99
C ILE A 97 -4.38 0.17 -3.61
N ARG A 98 -5.64 -0.23 -3.85
CA ARG A 98 -6.00 -1.56 -4.32
C ARG A 98 -5.42 -1.91 -5.69
N PRO A 99 -5.46 -1.02 -6.72
CA PRO A 99 -4.83 -1.32 -8.01
C PRO A 99 -3.32 -1.54 -7.85
N ARG A 100 -2.64 -0.64 -7.14
CA ARG A 100 -1.19 -0.74 -6.89
C ARG A 100 -0.83 -1.98 -6.06
N MET A 101 -1.71 -2.39 -5.15
CA MET A 101 -1.52 -3.63 -4.38
C MET A 101 -1.72 -4.88 -5.23
N ALA A 102 -2.65 -4.87 -6.19
CA ALA A 102 -2.78 -5.95 -7.15
C ALA A 102 -1.50 -6.07 -8.02
N ASP A 103 -0.95 -4.93 -8.45
CA ASP A 103 0.34 -4.88 -9.16
C ASP A 103 1.49 -5.40 -8.29
N PHE A 104 1.54 -5.01 -7.02
CA PHE A 104 2.52 -5.52 -6.08
C PHE A 104 2.47 -7.04 -5.94
N LEU A 105 1.28 -7.63 -5.78
CA LEU A 105 1.15 -9.09 -5.73
C LEU A 105 1.66 -9.73 -7.02
N ASN A 106 1.32 -9.16 -8.19
CA ASN A 106 1.82 -9.61 -9.50
C ASN A 106 3.36 -9.55 -9.61
N ASP A 107 3.97 -8.46 -9.13
CA ASP A 107 5.41 -8.25 -9.18
C ASP A 107 6.17 -9.18 -8.24
N GLU A 108 5.63 -9.45 -7.05
CA GLU A 108 6.22 -10.45 -6.15
C GLU A 108 6.22 -11.84 -6.81
N ARG A 109 5.19 -12.18 -7.61
CA ARG A 109 5.21 -13.45 -8.38
C ARG A 109 6.30 -13.47 -9.43
N LYS A 110 6.42 -12.39 -10.20
CA LYS A 110 7.45 -12.29 -11.25
C LYS A 110 8.85 -12.43 -10.64
N ARG A 111 9.09 -11.81 -9.48
CA ARG A 111 10.35 -11.94 -8.73
C ARG A 111 10.62 -13.37 -8.28
N GLN A 112 9.64 -14.04 -7.68
CA GLN A 112 9.81 -15.43 -7.23
C GLN A 112 10.00 -16.39 -8.41
N ALA A 113 9.23 -16.25 -9.49
CA ALA A 113 9.40 -17.05 -10.70
C ALA A 113 10.79 -16.87 -11.33
N LYS A 114 11.34 -15.65 -11.30
CA LYS A 114 12.72 -15.38 -11.75
C LYS A 114 13.76 -16.02 -10.82
N ALA A 115 13.57 -15.94 -9.51
CA ALA A 115 14.47 -16.54 -8.52
C ALA A 115 14.52 -18.08 -8.66
N LEU A 116 13.35 -18.72 -8.84
CA LEU A 116 13.24 -20.17 -9.10
C LEU A 116 13.95 -20.59 -10.39
N LYS A 117 13.76 -19.85 -11.49
CA LYS A 117 14.46 -20.12 -12.76
C LYS A 117 15.98 -19.99 -12.62
N GLN A 118 16.45 -19.00 -11.86
CA GLN A 118 17.90 -18.80 -11.62
C GLN A 118 18.50 -19.88 -10.72
N GLN A 119 17.76 -20.37 -9.72
CA GLN A 119 18.19 -21.49 -8.91
C GLN A 119 18.26 -22.79 -9.73
N ALA A 120 17.23 -23.09 -10.52
CA ALA A 120 17.22 -24.26 -11.40
C ALA A 120 18.38 -24.24 -12.42
N ALA A 121 18.69 -23.08 -13.00
CA ALA A 121 19.82 -22.92 -13.91
C ALA A 121 21.19 -23.14 -13.25
N ARG A 122 21.36 -22.77 -11.97
CA ARG A 122 22.60 -22.98 -11.20
C ARG A 122 22.82 -24.43 -10.78
N THR A 123 21.74 -25.18 -10.53
CA THR A 123 21.84 -26.60 -10.15
C THR A 123 22.25 -27.47 -11.34
N GLN A 124 21.87 -27.10 -12.57
CA GLN A 124 22.24 -27.85 -13.77
C GLN A 124 23.72 -27.71 -14.16
N THR A 125 24.38 -26.59 -13.84
CA THR A 125 25.81 -26.39 -14.16
C THR A 125 26.77 -27.13 -13.23
N ASN A 126 26.31 -27.57 -12.04
CA ASN A 126 27.15 -28.32 -11.08
C ASN A 126 26.94 -29.84 -11.14
N GLY A 127 26.13 -30.35 -12.07
CA GLY A 127 25.81 -31.77 -12.20
C GLY A 127 26.54 -32.51 -13.33
N SER A 128 27.44 -31.86 -14.07
CA SER A 128 28.25 -32.48 -15.14
C SER A 128 29.73 -32.45 -14.78
N SER A 129 30.13 -33.38 -13.93
CA SER A 129 31.53 -33.81 -13.76
C SER A 129 31.50 -35.23 -13.22
N ASP A 130 31.23 -36.20 -14.09
CA ASP A 130 31.74 -37.56 -14.06
C ASP A 130 31.63 -38.15 -15.48
#